data_AF-A0A0C9YR84-F1
#
_entry.id   AF-A0A0C9YR84-F1
#
_cell.length_a   1.000
_cell.length_b   1.000
_cell.length_c   1.000
_cell.angle_alpha   90.00
_cell.angle_beta   90.00
_cell.angle_gamma   90.00
#
_symmetry.space_group_name_H-M   'P 1'
#
loop_
_entity.id
_entity.type
_entity.pdbx_description
1 polymer ?
#
loop_
_entity_poly.entity_id
_entity_poly.type
_entity_poly.pdbx_seq_one_letter_code
_entity_poly.pdbx_strand_id
1 'polypeptide(L)'
;NPFRNDDEEEIFFVGLCEVLEQDTTPDNFGLTPAEWDREEYPMLETIHVGCCTAKDIDISLAEPVWYMQACLWCQALSTLSFYLLSTEP
;
A
#
# COMPACT_ATOMS: atom_id res chain seq x y z
N ASN A 1 -8.08 -16.13 -4.18
CA ASN A 1 -8.91 -15.72 -3.04
C ASN A 1 -8.14 -16.07 -1.77
N PRO A 2 -7.67 -15.08 -0.98
CA PRO A 2 -6.94 -15.33 0.27
C PRO A 2 -7.85 -15.80 1.42
N PHE A 3 -9.17 -15.67 1.29
CA PHE A 3 -10.15 -16.05 2.31
C PHE A 3 -10.64 -17.49 2.10
N ARG A 4 -10.97 -18.19 3.21
CA ARG A 4 -11.44 -19.58 3.16
C ARG A 4 -12.94 -19.68 2.87
N ASN A 5 -13.70 -18.65 3.20
CA ASN A 5 -15.14 -18.54 2.99
C ASN A 5 -15.55 -17.05 2.91
N ASP A 6 -16.79 -16.82 2.50
CA ASP A 6 -17.35 -15.48 2.30
C ASP A 6 -17.51 -14.72 3.64
N ASP A 7 -17.69 -15.43 4.76
CA ASP A 7 -17.82 -14.82 6.10
C ASP A 7 -16.48 -14.21 6.58
N GLU A 8 -15.35 -14.87 6.33
CA GLU A 8 -14.00 -14.36 6.61
C GLU A 8 -13.69 -13.12 5.77
N GLU A 9 -14.13 -13.11 4.52
CA GLU A 9 -14.01 -11.97 3.60
C GLU A 9 -14.81 -10.77 4.12
N GLU A 10 -16.06 -10.98 4.56
CA GLU A 10 -16.90 -9.92 5.12
C GLU A 10 -16.28 -9.32 6.40
N ILE A 11 -15.78 -10.16 7.31
CA ILE A 11 -15.08 -9.71 8.52
C ILE A 11 -13.85 -8.87 8.18
N PHE A 12 -13.07 -9.28 7.18
CA PHE A 12 -11.93 -8.52 6.71
C PHE A 12 -12.33 -7.14 6.18
N PHE A 13 -13.37 -7.06 5.34
CA PHE A 13 -13.82 -5.78 4.77
C PHE A 13 -14.39 -4.84 5.83
N VAL A 14 -15.11 -5.36 6.83
CA VAL A 14 -15.58 -4.56 7.97
C VAL A 14 -14.38 -3.99 8.75
N GLY A 15 -13.40 -4.81 9.09
CA GLY A 15 -12.19 -4.34 9.77
C GLY A 15 -11.36 -3.37 8.93
N LEU A 16 -11.31 -3.57 7.61
CA LEU A 16 -10.67 -2.63 6.69
C LEU A 16 -11.37 -1.27 6.73
N CYS A 17 -12.70 -1.22 6.67
CA CYS A 17 -13.46 0.04 6.79
C CYS A 17 -13.13 0.79 8.08
N GLU A 18 -13.01 0.10 9.22
CA GLU A 18 -12.63 0.73 10.49
C GLU A 18 -11.22 1.33 10.45
N VAL A 19 -10.27 0.67 9.78
CA VAL A 19 -8.90 1.18 9.60
C VAL A 19 -8.87 2.38 8.65
N LEU A 20 -9.69 2.35 7.59
CA LEU A 20 -9.83 3.47 6.65
C LEU A 20 -10.40 4.73 7.35
N GLU A 21 -11.38 4.57 8.25
CA GLU A 21 -11.94 5.67 9.02
C GLU A 21 -10.95 6.31 10.00
N GLN A 22 -9.94 5.55 10.44
CA GLN A 22 -8.89 6.05 11.32
C GLN A 22 -7.79 6.83 10.58
N ASP A 23 -7.84 6.88 9.24
CA ASP A 23 -6.90 7.58 8.35
C ASP A 23 -5.42 7.40 8.74
N THR A 24 -5.10 6.22 9.27
CA THR A 24 -3.76 5.94 9.79
C THR A 24 -2.91 5.45 8.63
N THR A 25 -1.86 6.20 8.30
CA THR A 25 -0.88 5.76 7.30
C THR A 25 0.11 4.81 7.98
N PRO A 26 0.19 3.53 7.58
CA PRO A 26 1.11 2.60 8.20
C PRO A 26 2.56 2.91 7.82
N ASP A 27 3.49 2.70 8.77
CA ASP A 27 4.93 2.86 8.58
C ASP A 27 5.52 1.71 7.74
N ASN A 28 6.70 1.92 7.13
CA ASN A 28 7.45 0.99 6.27
C ASN A 28 6.89 0.82 4.86
N PHE A 29 6.10 1.79 4.39
CA PHE A 29 5.50 1.78 3.06
C PHE A 29 5.98 2.92 2.15
N GLY A 30 6.91 3.76 2.63
CA GLY A 30 7.40 4.91 1.85
C GLY A 30 6.36 6.03 1.70
N LEU A 31 5.36 6.06 2.58
CA LEU A 31 4.25 7.02 2.55
C LEU A 31 4.30 8.01 3.71
N THR A 32 5.20 7.80 4.68
CA THR A 32 5.37 8.73 5.78
C THR A 32 6.47 9.75 5.45
N PRO A 33 6.35 11.00 5.92
CA PRO A 33 7.38 12.02 5.70
C PRO A 33 8.78 11.62 6.20
N ALA A 34 8.84 10.73 7.20
CA ALA A 34 10.10 10.19 7.74
C ALA A 34 10.82 9.22 6.79
N GLU A 35 10.10 8.63 5.83
CA GLU A 35 10.64 7.71 4.83
C GLU A 35 10.99 8.41 3.51
N TRP A 36 10.56 9.66 3.35
CA TRP A 36 10.83 10.43 2.15
C TRP A 36 12.24 11.03 2.19
N ASP A 37 13.01 10.82 1.12
CA ASP A 37 14.39 11.35 0.99
C ASP A 37 14.49 12.87 1.14
N ARG A 38 13.39 13.62 0.94
CA ARG A 38 13.36 15.08 0.95
C ARG A 38 12.24 15.69 1.80
N GLU A 39 11.64 14.92 2.71
CA GLU A 39 10.47 15.34 3.50
C GLU A 39 9.24 15.74 2.63
N GLU A 40 9.26 15.43 1.33
CA GLU A 40 8.19 15.70 0.37
C GLU A 40 7.83 14.41 -0.40
N TYR A 41 6.55 14.26 -0.75
CA TYR A 41 6.07 13.11 -1.51
C TYR A 41 6.78 13.02 -2.87
N PRO A 42 7.36 11.86 -3.24
CA PRO A 42 8.05 11.71 -4.50
C PRO A 42 7.07 11.88 -5.66
N MET A 43 7.33 12.83 -6.56
CA MET A 43 6.48 13.11 -7.72
C MET A 43 6.82 12.25 -8.95
N LEU A 44 7.97 11.58 -8.91
CA LEU A 44 8.52 10.79 -10.00
C LEU A 44 9.22 9.56 -9.43
N GLU A 45 8.96 8.42 -10.04
CA GLU A 45 9.69 7.17 -9.77
C GLU A 45 10.19 6.58 -11.08
N THR A 46 11.47 6.20 -11.09
CA THR A 46 12.12 5.64 -12.28
C THR A 46 12.11 4.11 -12.19
N ILE A 47 11.23 3.47 -12.97
CA ILE A 47 11.19 2.02 -13.08
C ILE A 47 12.17 1.57 -14.16
N HIS A 48 13.11 0.71 -13.76
CA HIS A 48 14.07 0.12 -14.68
C HIS A 48 13.44 -1.10 -15.36
N VAL A 49 13.16 -0.99 -16.66
CA VAL A 49 12.53 -2.06 -17.44
C VAL A 49 13.55 -2.72 -18.37
N GLY A 50 13.70 -4.04 -18.23
CA GLY A 50 14.51 -4.90 -19.10
C GLY A 50 15.82 -5.38 -18.48
N CYS A 51 16.14 -6.67 -18.66
CA CYS A 51 17.30 -7.31 -18.04
C CYS A 51 18.62 -7.08 -18.81
N CYS A 52 18.57 -6.62 -20.08
CA CYS A 52 19.75 -6.54 -20.97
C CYS A 52 20.02 -5.17 -21.60
N THR A 53 19.01 -4.30 -21.69
CA THR A 53 19.15 -2.89 -22.07
C THR A 53 18.21 -2.13 -21.16
N ALA A 54 18.75 -1.57 -20.08
CA ALA A 54 17.98 -0.79 -19.13
C ALA A 54 17.26 0.33 -19.89
N LYS A 55 15.95 0.23 -19.99
CA LYS A 55 15.10 1.36 -20.35
C LYS A 55 14.52 1.87 -19.06
N ASP A 56 14.95 3.07 -18.70
CA ASP A 56 14.44 3.76 -17.54
C ASP A 56 13.14 4.43 -17.97
N ILE A 57 12.06 4.10 -17.27
CA ILE A 57 10.75 4.70 -17.49
C ILE A 57 10.45 5.55 -16.26
N ASP A 58 10.37 6.85 -16.47
CA ASP A 58 9.92 7.79 -15.44
C ASP A 58 8.38 7.76 -15.38
N ILE A 59 7.87 7.39 -14.21
CA ILE A 59 6.45 7.37 -13.91
C ILE A 59 6.14 8.55 -13.02
N SER A 60 5.13 9.33 -13.39
CA SER A 60 4.62 10.39 -12.53
C SER A 60 3.82 9.81 -11.38
N LEU A 61 4.34 9.99 -10.17
CA LEU A 61 3.67 9.80 -8.90
C LEU A 61 3.03 11.12 -8.46
N ALA A 62 2.17 11.69 -9.30
CA ALA A 62 1.44 12.89 -8.89
C ALA A 62 0.62 12.60 -7.63
N GLU A 63 0.93 13.32 -6.55
CA GLU A 63 0.26 13.23 -5.24
C GLU A 63 -1.28 13.15 -5.33
N PRO A 64 -2.00 14.02 -6.07
CA PRO A 64 -3.47 13.97 -6.10
C PRO A 64 -4.04 12.73 -6.78
N VAL A 65 -3.23 11.98 -7.53
CA VAL A 65 -3.65 10.75 -8.23
C VAL A 65 -3.26 9.52 -7.41
N TRP A 66 -2.03 9.50 -6.91
CA TRP A 66 -1.43 8.29 -6.34
C TRP A 66 -1.42 8.24 -4.83
N TYR A 67 -1.29 9.37 -4.14
CA TYR A 67 -1.10 9.36 -2.69
C TYR A 67 -2.28 8.70 -1.96
N MET A 68 -3.51 9.13 -2.24
CA MET A 68 -4.70 8.53 -1.62
C MET A 68 -4.83 7.04 -1.94
N GLN A 69 -4.50 6.63 -3.17
CA GLN A 69 -4.57 5.22 -3.57
C GLN A 69 -3.50 4.38 -2.89
N ALA A 70 -2.28 4.92 -2.78
CA ALA A 70 -1.19 4.26 -2.10
C ALA A 70 -1.49 4.08 -0.61
N CYS A 71 -2.04 5.10 0.07
CA CYS A 71 -2.49 4.97 1.46
C CYS A 71 -3.52 3.85 1.62
N LEU A 72 -4.55 3.81 0.75
CA LEU A 72 -5.56 2.74 0.75
C LEU A 72 -4.94 1.36 0.55
N TRP A 73 -4.00 1.22 -0.39
CA TRP A 73 -3.33 -0.05 -0.65
C TRP A 73 -2.46 -0.49 0.52
N CYS A 74 -1.73 0.43 1.15
CA CYS A 74 -0.88 0.12 2.30
C CYS A 74 -1.71 -0.25 3.52
N GLN A 75 -2.83 0.45 3.78
CA GLN A 75 -3.79 0.08 4.81
C GLN A 75 -4.39 -1.30 4.54
N ALA A 76 -4.87 -1.56 3.32
CA ALA A 76 -5.43 -2.86 2.95
C ALA A 76 -4.40 -3.99 3.07
N LEU A 77 -3.17 -3.79 2.59
CA LEU A 77 -2.11 -4.79 2.65
C LEU A 77 -1.66 -5.06 4.08
N SER A 78 -1.57 -4.02 4.93
CA SER A 78 -1.22 -4.17 6.35
C SER A 78 -2.28 -4.96 7.09
N THR A 79 -3.56 -4.62 6.91
CA THR A 79 -4.68 -5.34 7.51
C THR A 79 -4.71 -6.79 7.03
N LEU A 80 -4.46 -7.03 5.74
CA LEU A 80 -4.45 -8.38 5.17
C LEU A 80 -3.27 -9.21 5.70
N SER A 81 -2.09 -8.61 5.78
CA SER A 81 -0.89 -9.25 6.37
C SER A 81 -1.14 -9.62 7.84
N PHE A 82 -1.70 -8.69 8.62
CA PHE A 82 -2.05 -8.94 10.01
C PHE A 82 -3.09 -10.07 10.15
N TYR A 83 -4.11 -10.06 9.29
CA TYR A 83 -5.14 -11.10 9.27
C TYR A 83 -4.56 -12.48 8.95
N LEU A 84 -3.72 -12.58 7.91
CA LEU A 84 -3.07 -13.82 7.52
C LEU A 84 -2.13 -14.35 8.62
N LEU A 85 -1.29 -13.48 9.20
CA LEU A 85 -0.37 -13.85 10.29
C LEU A 85 -1.11 -14.27 11.55
N SER A 86 -2.28 -13.68 11.84
CA SER A 86 -3.11 -14.05 12.99
C SER A 86 -3.87 -15.37 12.78
N THR A 87 -3.96 -15.84 11.54
CA THR A 87 -4.70 -17.05 11.15
C THR A 87 -3.77 -18.25 10.90
N GLU A 88 -2.45 -18.05 10.90
CA GLU A 88 -1.46 -19.14 10.92
C GLU A 88 -1.38 -19.75 12.35
N PRO A 89 -1.49 -21.09 12.48
CA PRO A 89 -1.49 -21.80 13.77
C PRO A 89 -0.10 -21.95 14.41
#